data_AF-A0A849B763-F1
#
_entry.id   AF-A0A849B763-F1
#
_cell.length_a   1.000
_cell.length_b   1.000
_cell.length_c   1.000
_cell.angle_alpha   90.00
_cell.angle_beta   90.00
_cell.angle_gamma   90.00
#
_symmetry.space_group_name_H-M   'P 1'
#
loop_
_entity.id
_entity.type
_entity.pdbx_description
1 polymer ?
#
loop_
_entity_poly.entity_id
_entity_poly.type
_entity_poly.pdbx_seq_one_letter_code
_entity_poly.pdbx_strand_id
1 'polypeptide(L)'
;MYKVYWTTYDAQGVPTAHAEDYGSDQLAAVLARCEALRARQRAGEPVGFVTMVSENPYSVGHPGAADVEPGYAWYKRRPPPR
;
A
#
# COMPACT_ATOMS: atom_id res chain seq x y z
N MET A 1 -7.48 -10.14 0.96
CA MET A 1 -6.45 -10.25 2.01
C MET A 1 -5.84 -8.87 2.16
N TYR A 2 -5.54 -8.45 3.38
CA TYR A 2 -4.81 -7.20 3.58
C TYR A 2 -3.47 -7.48 4.21
N LYS A 3 -2.50 -6.62 3.91
CA LYS A 3 -1.17 -6.66 4.51
C LYS A 3 -0.72 -5.26 4.84
N VAL A 4 -0.23 -5.07 6.06
CA VAL A 4 0.36 -3.82 6.52
C VAL A 4 1.87 -3.99 6.56
N TYR A 5 2.59 -3.04 5.97
CA TYR A 5 4.03 -2.93 6.07
C TYR A 5 4.41 -1.63 6.76
N TRP A 6 5.46 -1.67 7.57
CA TRP A 6 6.09 -0.48 8.12
C TRP A 6 7.56 -0.73 8.39
N THR A 7 8.31 0.36 8.55
CA THR A 7 9.72 0.32 8.91
C THR A 7 9.90 0.93 10.29
N THR A 8 10.76 0.36 11.13
CA THR A 8 11.28 1.03 12.32
C THR A 8 12.75 1.34 12.14
N TYR A 9 13.27 2.36 12.82
CA TYR A 9 14.70 2.69 12.80
C TYR A 9 15.29 2.56 14.20
N ASP A 10 16.49 1.99 14.29
CA ASP A 10 17.25 1.97 15.54
C ASP A 10 17.92 3.34 15.83
N ALA A 11 18.69 3.42 16.91
CA ALA A 11 19.39 4.65 17.31
C ALA A 11 20.44 5.11 16.29
N GLN A 12 20.91 4.22 15.42
CA GLN A 12 21.86 4.48 14.34
C GLN A 12 21.16 4.79 13.01
N GLY A 13 19.82 4.77 12.99
CA GLY A 13 19.02 5.02 11.79
C GLY A 13 18.94 3.82 10.84
N VAL A 14 19.29 2.61 11.28
CA VAL A 14 19.21 1.40 10.46
C VAL A 14 17.76 0.93 10.37
N PRO A 15 17.21 0.75 9.15
CA PRO A 15 15.82 0.33 8.97
C PRO A 15 15.61 -1.16 9.25
N THR A 16 14.53 -1.48 9.98
CA THR A 16 13.98 -2.83 10.11
C THR A 16 12.58 -2.86 9.50
N ALA A 17 12.38 -3.70 8.49
CA ALA A 17 11.08 -3.87 7.85
C ALA A 17 10.20 -4.84 8.65
N HIS A 18 8.92 -4.51 8.74
CA HIS A 18 7.90 -5.31 9.41
C HIS A 18 6.72 -5.53 8.49
N ALA A 19 6.00 -6.63 8.73
CA ALA A 19 4.80 -6.96 7.99
C ALA A 19 3.78 -7.65 8.91
N GLU A 20 2.49 -7.40 8.66
CA GLU A 20 1.38 -8.01 9.38
C GLU A 20 0.26 -8.36 8.41
N ASP A 21 -0.21 -9.61 8.44
CA ASP A 21 -1.23 -10.14 7.54
C ASP A 21 -2.62 -10.12 8.20
N TYR A 22 -3.64 -9.88 7.40
CA TYR A 22 -5.03 -9.77 7.83
C TYR A 22 -6.00 -10.46 6.87
N GLY A 23 -7.08 -11.01 7.43
CA GLY A 23 -8.21 -11.58 6.71
C GLY A 23 -8.96 -10.54 5.87
N SER A 24 -9.68 -10.99 4.84
CA SER A 24 -10.50 -10.10 3.98
C SER A 24 -11.66 -9.43 4.70
N ASP A 25 -12.11 -10.01 5.81
CA ASP A 25 -13.14 -9.51 6.72
C ASP A 25 -12.60 -8.49 7.75
N GLN A 26 -11.28 -8.26 7.79
CA GLN A 26 -10.62 -7.49 8.85
C GLN A 26 -10.23 -6.05 8.44
N LEU A 27 -10.86 -5.47 7.41
CA LEU A 27 -10.51 -4.13 6.93
C LEU A 27 -10.46 -3.07 8.04
N ALA A 28 -11.44 -3.07 8.95
CA ALA A 28 -11.48 -2.12 10.06
C ALA A 28 -10.26 -2.25 11.00
N ALA A 29 -9.84 -3.49 11.29
CA ALA A 29 -8.67 -3.75 12.12
C ALA A 29 -7.37 -3.29 11.43
N VAL A 30 -7.27 -3.52 10.11
CA VAL A 30 -6.13 -3.08 9.29
C VAL A 30 -6.00 -1.56 9.31
N LEU A 31 -7.11 -0.84 9.09
CA LEU A 31 -7.12 0.63 9.12
C LEU A 31 -6.76 1.16 10.50
N ALA A 32 -7.29 0.56 11.57
CA ALA A 32 -6.94 0.91 12.94
C ALA A 32 -5.44 0.69 13.22
N ARG A 33 -4.85 -0.39 12.70
CA ARG A 33 -3.41 -0.66 12.81
C ARG A 33 -2.58 0.41 12.11
N CYS A 34 -2.94 0.79 10.89
CA CYS A 34 -2.25 1.86 10.17
C CYS A 34 -2.33 3.19 10.93
N GLU A 35 -3.48 3.53 11.48
CA GLU A 35 -3.63 4.77 12.26
C GLU A 35 -2.84 4.75 13.56
N ALA A 36 -2.76 3.61 14.25
CA ALA A 36 -1.89 3.46 15.42
C ALA A 36 -0.42 3.68 15.06
N LEU A 37 0.07 3.12 13.94
CA LEU A 37 1.44 3.34 13.47
C LEU A 37 1.70 4.80 13.08
N ARG A 38 0.75 5.45 12.40
CA ARG A 38 0.85 6.88 12.07
C ARG A 38 0.80 7.79 13.30
N ALA A 39 0.05 7.41 14.34
CA ALA A 39 0.03 8.13 15.61
C ALA A 39 1.41 8.10 16.28
N ARG A 40 2.05 6.93 16.32
CA ARG A 40 3.43 6.78 16.81
C ARG A 40 4.43 7.62 16.03
N GLN A 41 4.32 7.61 14.69
CA GLN A 41 5.13 8.46 13.83
C GLN A 41 4.93 9.96 14.15
N ARG A 42 3.68 10.42 14.33
CA ARG A 42 3.39 11.81 14.73
C ARG A 42 3.91 12.16 16.13
N ALA A 43 4.02 11.18 17.02
CA ALA A 43 4.61 11.35 18.34
C ALA A 43 6.15 11.38 18.32
N GLY A 44 6.78 11.24 17.15
CA GLY A 44 8.23 11.27 17.00
C GLY A 44 8.91 9.91 17.19
N GLU A 45 8.15 8.81 17.31
CA GLU A 45 8.75 7.49 17.27
C GLU A 45 9.38 7.20 15.90
N PRO A 46 10.46 6.41 15.83
CA PRO A 46 11.17 6.10 14.59
C PRO A 46 10.40 5.07 13.75
N VAL A 47 9.17 5.39 13.37
CA VAL A 47 8.29 4.60 12.51
C VAL A 47 8.16 5.29 11.16
N GLY A 48 8.42 4.57 10.08
CA GLY A 48 8.36 5.08 8.71
C GLY A 48 7.64 4.12 7.76
N PHE A 49 7.37 4.61 6.55
CA PHE A 49 6.86 3.82 5.43
C PHE A 49 5.62 2.94 5.77
N VAL A 50 4.63 3.50 6.46
CA VAL A 50 3.40 2.79 6.81
C VAL A 50 2.50 2.66 5.57
N THR A 51 2.35 1.44 5.04
CA THR A 51 1.53 1.16 3.86
C THR A 51 0.62 -0.05 4.08
N MET A 52 -0.56 -0.01 3.46
CA MET A 52 -1.53 -1.10 3.43
C MET A 52 -1.71 -1.55 1.99
N VAL A 53 -1.68 -2.85 1.75
CA VAL A 53 -1.94 -3.47 0.44
C VAL A 53 -3.16 -4.38 0.58
N SER A 54 -4.09 -4.32 -0.38
CA SER A 54 -5.35 -5.08 -0.36
C SER A 54 -5.46 -6.15 -1.45
N GLU A 55 -4.41 -6.35 -2.24
CA GLU A 55 -4.44 -7.28 -3.36
C GLU A 55 -4.27 -8.72 -2.88
N ASN A 56 -5.11 -9.63 -3.39
CA ASN A 56 -4.85 -11.06 -3.29
C ASN A 56 -3.68 -11.36 -4.25
N PRO A 57 -2.51 -11.83 -3.78
CA PRO A 57 -1.37 -12.14 -4.65
C PRO A 57 -1.67 -13.22 -5.69
N TYR A 58 -2.79 -13.95 -5.53
CA TYR A 58 -3.31 -14.93 -6.49
C TYR A 58 -4.42 -14.39 -7.40
N SER A 59 -4.78 -13.11 -7.28
CA SER A 59 -5.83 -12.46 -8.06
C SER A 59 -5.25 -11.28 -8.84
N VAL A 60 -4.17 -11.53 -9.58
CA VAL A 60 -3.90 -10.71 -10.77
C VAL A 60 -5.08 -10.91 -11.72
N GLY A 61 -5.61 -9.82 -12.30
CA GLY A 61 -6.71 -9.91 -13.26
C GLY A 61 -6.43 -10.94 -14.36
N HIS A 62 -7.47 -11.44 -15.04
CA HIS A 62 -7.29 -12.42 -16.10
C HIS A 62 -6.18 -12.01 -17.08
N PRO A 63 -5.36 -12.95 -17.58
CA PRO A 63 -4.39 -12.66 -18.64
C PRO A 63 -5.07 -11.90 -19.77
N GLY A 64 -4.43 -10.82 -20.23
CA GLY A 64 -4.97 -9.96 -21.27
C GLY A 64 -5.99 -8.91 -20.84
N ALA A 65 -6.27 -8.75 -19.53
CA ALA A 65 -7.07 -7.62 -19.04
C ALA A 65 -6.48 -6.24 -19.40
N ALA A 66 -5.16 -6.18 -19.63
CA ALA A 66 -4.45 -5.00 -20.12
C ALA A 66 -4.15 -5.05 -21.63
N ASP A 67 -4.51 -6.15 -22.31
CA ASP A 67 -4.37 -6.24 -23.76
C ASP A 67 -5.46 -5.39 -24.38
N VAL A 68 -5.04 -4.45 -25.21
CA VAL A 68 -5.93 -3.53 -25.88
C VAL A 68 -6.07 -3.95 -27.35
N GLU A 69 -7.26 -3.74 -27.92
CA GLU A 69 -7.47 -4.01 -29.35
C GLU A 69 -6.54 -3.15 -30.23
N PRO A 70 -6.18 -3.64 -31.44
CA PRO A 70 -5.44 -2.86 -32.43
C PRO A 70 -6.23 -1.60 -32.84
N GLY A 71 -6.01 -0.49 -32.15
CA GLY A 71 -6.77 0.76 -32.34
C GLY A 71 -7.14 1.48 -31.05
N TYR A 72 -6.87 0.89 -29.88
CA TYR A 72 -7.16 1.51 -28.61
C TYR A 72 -6.39 2.83 -28.41
N ALA A 73 -7.14 3.92 -28.28
CA ALA A 73 -6.57 5.23 -28.08
C ALA A 73 -6.17 5.44 -26.61
N TRP A 74 -4.87 5.38 -26.33
CA TRP A 74 -4.31 5.64 -25.01
C TRP A 74 -4.40 7.13 -24.66
N TYR A 75 -5.53 7.57 -24.10
CA TYR A 75 -5.64 8.92 -23.57
C TYR A 75 -5.10 8.96 -22.13
N LYS A 76 -3.86 9.42 -21.96
CA LYS A 76 -3.47 10.01 -20.68
C LYS A 76 -4.32 11.27 -20.50
N ARG A 77 -5.13 11.35 -19.44
CA ARG A 77 -5.82 12.58 -19.05
C ARG A 77 -4.78 13.64 -18.71
N ARG A 78 -4.26 14.35 -19.70
CA ARG A 78 -3.52 15.59 -19.49
C ARG A 78 -4.57 16.71 -19.47
N PRO A 79 -4.63 17.54 -18.42
CA PRO A 79 -5.37 18.79 -18.52
C PRO A 79 -4.86 19.55 -19.77
N PRO A 80 -5.74 20.22 -20.53
CA PRO A 80 -5.28 21.05 -21.64
C PRO A 80 -4.27 22.09 -21.12
N PRO A 81 -3.18 22.37 -21.86
CA PRO A 81 -2.28 23.47 -21.52
C PRO A 81 -3.07 24.78 -21.47
N ARG A 82 -2.79 25.60 -20.45
CA ARG A 82 -3.34 26.97 -20.33
C ARG A 82 -2.66 27.90 -21.32
#